data_AF-A0AA43CAA8-F1
#
_entry.id   AF-A0AA43CAA8-F1
#
_cell.length_a   1.000
_cell.length_b   1.000
_cell.length_c   1.000
_cell.angle_alpha   90.00
_cell.angle_beta   90.00
_cell.angle_gamma   90.00
#
_symmetry.space_group_name_H-M   'P 1'
#
loop_
_entity.id
_entity.type
_entity.pdbx_description
1 polymer ?
#
loop_
_entity_poly.entity_id
_entity_poly.type
_entity_poly.pdbx_seq_one_letter_code
_entity_poly.pdbx_strand_id
1 'polypeptide(L)'
;MRSGQQLEAFSTTFGLVASVLLHAAVFGYVASRTANFDFDFELTLPTEVEFGLTEAMTATATPGGTAGPKKGASGGAVDEPIEQIDAGVPDQAPDTDPDTDTVADPDTDTVADPDADTVADTDPDPDADPDTVTDPDTVADIPVGPSAITGPSRIPAGAQLALRIDMKRIRESPLGPDVTRFLSGVPDWQLLLAGSGIDPVEDLDRLLVASPNLERSKLVLAGRHHRGKAFAEASVRLMARARGKPAPWKRRYGIRTAPWHNLDRTKRMIAVLSPRHFTITRPEDLRRVLALAKARELRDAKKEGLVKARGPDALLSMGPKEALSLEIEGVHRFVRGNVRHIPIRLRVAVRETGPDEATVIALATFATDEEARDASIYWKKVANFYSQQLVMTLAGFGKTLRRMKLDPEQERIRVSFMLTADQIRFILSYLEGRLRSVGSTSRPPRAPSIPNEPSPAAKPSSTKKPGETKKGP
;
A
#
# COMPACT_ATOMS: atom_id res chain seq x y z
N MET A 1 -6.90 -58.05 -41.47
CA MET A 1 -6.70 -57.48 -40.11
C MET A 1 -5.35 -56.78 -39.89
N ARG A 2 -4.28 -57.00 -40.68
CA ARG A 2 -2.97 -56.34 -40.46
C ARG A 2 -2.83 -54.91 -41.04
N SER A 3 -3.65 -54.51 -42.01
CA SER A 3 -3.57 -53.19 -42.65
C SER A 3 -4.11 -52.04 -41.78
N GLY A 4 -5.14 -52.28 -40.97
CA GLY A 4 -5.74 -51.25 -40.11
C GLY A 4 -4.81 -50.78 -38.98
N GLN A 5 -4.10 -51.71 -38.33
CA GLN A 5 -3.18 -51.38 -37.23
C GLN A 5 -1.96 -50.55 -37.68
N GLN A 6 -1.51 -50.72 -38.94
CA GLN A 6 -0.42 -49.91 -39.48
C GLN A 6 -0.85 -48.46 -39.75
N LEU A 7 -2.09 -48.25 -40.17
CA LEU A 7 -2.65 -46.90 -40.37
C LEU A 7 -2.85 -46.14 -39.05
N GLU A 8 -3.30 -46.81 -37.98
CA GLU A 8 -3.44 -46.20 -36.66
C GLU A 8 -2.08 -45.82 -36.03
N ALA A 9 -1.09 -46.71 -36.14
CA ALA A 9 0.26 -46.44 -35.65
C ALA A 9 0.92 -45.28 -36.40
N PHE A 10 0.72 -45.21 -37.73
CA PHE A 10 1.25 -44.12 -38.56
C PHE A 10 0.57 -42.78 -38.24
N SER A 11 -0.76 -42.76 -38.13
CA SER A 11 -1.52 -41.55 -37.77
C SER A 11 -1.12 -40.99 -36.39
N THR A 12 -0.96 -41.87 -35.40
CA THR A 12 -0.57 -41.48 -34.04
C THR A 12 0.84 -40.90 -34.02
N THR A 13 1.78 -41.54 -34.71
CA THR A 13 3.17 -41.09 -34.80
C THR A 13 3.27 -39.75 -35.55
N PHE A 14 2.54 -39.62 -36.66
CA PHE A 14 2.50 -38.39 -37.45
C PHE A 14 1.90 -37.22 -36.65
N GLY A 15 0.79 -37.45 -35.92
CA GLY A 15 0.17 -36.44 -35.07
C GLY A 15 1.10 -35.96 -33.95
N LEU A 16 1.87 -36.87 -33.35
CA LEU A 16 2.82 -36.54 -32.29
C LEU A 16 3.99 -35.71 -32.85
N VAL A 17 4.56 -36.10 -33.99
CA VAL A 17 5.62 -35.35 -34.68
C VAL A 17 5.15 -33.96 -35.11
N ALA A 18 3.96 -33.86 -35.71
CA ALA A 18 3.38 -32.59 -36.12
C ALA A 18 3.13 -31.65 -34.92
N SER A 19 2.64 -32.21 -33.80
CA SER A 19 2.46 -31.45 -32.56
C SER A 19 3.79 -30.92 -32.01
N VAL A 20 4.84 -31.75 -31.96
CA VAL A 20 6.17 -31.33 -31.48
C VAL A 20 6.76 -30.24 -32.38
N LEU A 21 6.67 -30.39 -33.70
CA LEU A 21 7.16 -29.39 -34.65
C LEU A 21 6.39 -28.07 -34.53
N LEU A 22 5.08 -28.12 -34.34
CA LEU A 22 4.26 -26.93 -34.13
C LEU A 22 4.67 -26.20 -32.83
N HIS A 23 4.84 -26.93 -31.73
CA HIS A 23 5.28 -26.34 -30.46
C HIS A 23 6.71 -25.78 -30.54
N ALA A 24 7.63 -26.46 -31.24
CA ALA A 24 8.99 -25.99 -31.46
C ALA A 24 9.03 -24.72 -32.33
N ALA A 25 8.20 -24.65 -33.38
CA ALA A 25 8.07 -23.47 -34.23
C ALA A 25 7.45 -22.29 -33.47
N VAL A 26 6.41 -22.54 -32.69
CA VAL A 26 5.81 -21.52 -31.80
C VAL A 26 6.83 -21.04 -30.77
N PHE A 27 7.59 -21.94 -30.16
CA PHE A 27 8.63 -21.59 -29.19
C PHE A 27 9.76 -20.78 -29.83
N GLY A 28 10.26 -21.19 -31.01
CA GLY A 28 11.28 -20.45 -31.75
C GLY A 28 10.80 -19.08 -32.21
N TYR A 29 9.54 -18.97 -32.62
CA TYR A 29 8.92 -17.68 -32.95
C TYR A 29 8.80 -16.77 -31.72
N VAL A 30 8.33 -17.31 -30.59
CA VAL A 30 8.24 -16.56 -29.34
C VAL A 30 9.63 -16.11 -28.88
N ALA A 31 10.60 -17.03 -28.79
CA ALA A 31 11.96 -16.75 -28.35
C ALA A 31 12.65 -15.68 -29.23
N SER A 32 12.52 -15.77 -30.55
CA SER A 32 13.10 -14.78 -31.48
C SER A 32 12.41 -13.42 -31.43
N ARG A 33 11.10 -13.37 -31.17
CA ARG A 33 10.36 -12.11 -30.98
C ARG A 33 10.62 -11.47 -29.61
N THR A 34 10.94 -12.26 -28.59
CA THR A 34 11.29 -11.76 -27.25
C THR A 34 12.76 -11.38 -27.10
N ALA A 35 13.66 -11.95 -27.91
CA ALA A 35 15.10 -11.70 -27.82
C ALA A 35 15.58 -10.31 -28.28
N ASN A 36 14.74 -9.54 -29.01
CA ASN A 36 15.14 -8.28 -29.61
C ASN A 36 14.75 -7.02 -28.81
N PHE A 37 14.19 -7.18 -27.61
CA PHE A 37 13.93 -6.05 -26.72
C PHE A 37 14.43 -6.38 -25.32
N ASP A 38 15.63 -5.89 -25.02
CA ASP A 38 16.29 -5.96 -23.73
C ASP A 38 15.62 -4.98 -22.75
N PHE A 39 14.39 -5.30 -22.35
CA PHE A 39 13.77 -4.67 -21.19
C PHE A 39 14.09 -5.52 -19.97
N ASP A 40 15.26 -5.29 -19.38
CA ASP A 40 15.53 -5.52 -17.96
C ASP A 40 14.70 -4.54 -17.10
N PHE A 41 13.39 -4.42 -17.40
CA PHE A 41 12.44 -3.75 -16.53
C PHE A 41 12.06 -4.73 -15.44
N GLU A 42 12.93 -4.86 -14.46
CA GLU A 42 12.56 -5.43 -13.18
C GLU A 42 12.24 -4.25 -12.25
N LEU A 43 10.96 -4.09 -11.91
CA LEU A 43 10.59 -3.34 -10.71
C LEU A 43 11.11 -4.16 -9.52
N THR A 44 12.41 -4.03 -9.26
CA THR A 44 13.04 -4.62 -8.09
C THR A 44 12.52 -3.86 -6.89
N LEU A 45 11.42 -4.35 -6.32
CA LEU A 45 11.30 -4.27 -4.88
C LEU A 45 12.61 -4.88 -4.37
N PRO A 46 13.44 -4.13 -3.62
CA PRO A 46 14.75 -4.61 -3.20
C PRO A 46 14.61 -6.02 -2.65
N THR A 47 15.23 -6.98 -3.34
CA THR A 47 15.19 -8.42 -3.01
C THR A 47 15.73 -8.67 -1.61
N GLU A 48 16.54 -7.74 -1.13
CA GLU A 48 17.00 -7.57 0.24
C GLU A 48 16.30 -6.34 0.85
N VAL A 49 15.06 -6.52 1.32
CA VAL A 49 14.60 -5.70 2.45
C VAL A 49 15.44 -6.17 3.62
N GLU A 50 16.38 -5.34 4.08
CA GLU A 50 17.44 -5.70 5.03
C GLU A 50 16.90 -6.50 6.24
N PHE A 51 16.99 -7.83 6.16
CA PHE A 51 16.76 -8.77 7.26
C PHE A 51 18.10 -9.30 7.75
N GLY A 52 18.93 -8.40 8.27
CA GLY A 52 20.10 -8.80 9.04
C GLY A 52 21.31 -7.88 8.88
N LEU A 53 21.56 -7.10 9.93
CA LEU A 53 22.87 -6.76 10.49
C LEU A 53 24.08 -6.79 9.53
N THR A 54 24.40 -5.66 8.91
CA THR A 54 25.79 -5.27 8.74
C THR A 54 25.98 -3.82 9.19
N GLU A 55 26.62 -3.67 10.36
CA GLU A 55 27.32 -2.44 10.70
C GLU A 55 28.44 -2.24 9.68
N ALA A 56 28.32 -1.29 8.75
CA ALA A 56 29.45 -0.54 8.19
C ALA A 56 28.97 0.44 7.10
N MET A 57 28.60 1.66 7.51
CA MET A 57 28.94 2.85 6.74
C MET A 57 29.28 3.96 7.71
N THR A 58 30.51 3.92 8.17
CA THR A 58 31.21 5.05 8.77
C THR A 58 31.26 6.15 7.72
N ALA A 59 30.61 7.27 8.01
CA ALA A 59 30.62 8.45 7.16
C ALA A 59 32.04 9.03 7.09
N THR A 60 32.69 8.91 5.94
CA THR A 60 33.82 9.77 5.57
C THR A 60 33.24 11.06 4.98
N ALA A 61 33.06 12.06 5.84
CA ALA A 61 32.84 13.43 5.41
C ALA A 61 34.20 14.07 5.10
N THR A 62 34.46 14.40 3.83
CA THR A 62 35.54 15.33 3.45
C THR A 62 34.93 16.73 3.31
N PRO A 63 35.46 17.76 3.99
CA PRO A 63 34.99 19.12 3.85
C PRO A 63 35.68 19.79 2.65
N GLY A 64 34.91 20.41 1.76
CA GLY A 64 35.47 21.14 0.62
C GLY A 64 34.60 22.32 0.19
N GLY A 65 35.14 23.53 0.39
CA GLY A 65 35.10 24.57 -0.64
C GLY A 65 34.05 25.67 -0.52
N THR A 66 34.33 26.66 0.33
CA THR A 66 33.85 28.05 0.20
C THR A 66 34.29 28.69 -1.13
N ALA A 67 33.34 29.22 -1.90
CA ALA A 67 33.60 30.22 -2.94
C ALA A 67 32.54 31.33 -2.85
N GLY A 68 33.00 32.56 -2.63
CA GLY A 68 32.18 33.75 -2.34
C GLY A 68 31.49 34.39 -3.56
N PRO A 69 30.72 35.47 -3.32
CA PRO A 69 29.85 36.06 -4.32
C PRO A 69 30.59 37.10 -5.17
N LYS A 70 30.42 37.02 -6.50
CA LYS A 70 30.77 38.12 -7.42
C LYS A 70 29.56 39.02 -7.62
N LYS A 71 29.75 40.27 -7.22
CA LYS A 71 28.91 41.44 -7.49
C LYS A 71 29.26 41.96 -8.89
N GLY A 72 28.27 42.16 -9.75
CA GLY A 72 28.46 42.75 -11.08
C GLY A 72 27.16 43.41 -11.53
N ALA A 73 27.19 44.73 -11.64
CA ALA A 73 26.10 45.60 -12.05
C ALA A 73 26.28 46.03 -13.51
N SER A 74 25.18 46.03 -14.28
CA SER A 74 24.81 46.95 -15.38
C SER A 74 23.57 46.34 -16.02
N GLY A 75 22.43 47.02 -16.15
CA GLY A 75 22.26 48.30 -16.82
C GLY A 75 21.67 48.02 -18.21
N GLY A 76 20.40 48.35 -18.43
CA GLY A 76 19.72 48.12 -19.71
C GLY A 76 18.21 48.30 -19.59
N ALA A 77 17.78 49.56 -19.61
CA ALA A 77 16.39 49.95 -19.79
C ALA A 77 15.98 49.73 -21.26
N VAL A 78 14.84 49.09 -21.48
CA VAL A 78 14.08 49.19 -22.72
C VAL A 78 12.61 49.27 -22.34
N ASP A 79 12.03 50.45 -22.59
CA ASP A 79 10.61 50.72 -22.66
C ASP A 79 10.01 49.95 -23.85
N GLU A 80 8.96 49.16 -23.61
CA GLU A 80 7.96 48.85 -24.63
C GLU A 80 6.54 48.97 -24.04
N PRO A 81 5.59 49.54 -24.81
CA PRO A 81 4.24 49.84 -24.34
C PRO A 81 3.36 48.59 -24.38
N ILE A 82 2.66 48.32 -23.28
CA ILE A 82 1.63 47.28 -23.23
C ILE A 82 0.33 47.87 -23.76
N GLU A 83 -0.06 47.44 -24.96
CA GLU A 83 -1.40 47.66 -25.53
C GLU A 83 -2.49 47.07 -24.62
N GLN A 84 -3.47 47.93 -24.34
CA GLN A 84 -4.66 47.64 -23.58
C GLN A 84 -5.63 46.85 -24.48
N ILE A 85 -5.72 45.52 -24.26
CA ILE A 85 -6.71 44.69 -24.95
C ILE A 85 -7.94 44.57 -24.06
N ASP A 86 -8.94 45.37 -24.43
CA ASP A 86 -10.35 45.26 -24.06
C ASP A 86 -10.95 44.01 -24.71
N ALA A 87 -11.55 43.14 -23.90
CA ALA A 87 -12.26 41.95 -24.36
C ALA A 87 -13.51 41.72 -23.50
N GLY A 88 -14.53 42.51 -23.76
CA GLY A 88 -15.85 42.02 -24.18
C GLY A 88 -16.53 40.98 -23.28
N VAL A 89 -17.45 41.48 -22.45
CA VAL A 89 -18.60 40.75 -21.93
C VAL A 89 -19.58 40.43 -23.08
N PRO A 90 -20.14 39.22 -23.17
CA PRO A 90 -21.44 39.04 -23.77
C PRO A 90 -22.51 38.79 -22.71
N ASP A 91 -23.57 39.58 -22.89
CA ASP A 91 -24.83 39.58 -22.17
C ASP A 91 -25.60 38.26 -22.24
N GLN A 92 -26.45 38.14 -21.22
CA GLN A 92 -27.55 37.21 -21.06
C GLN A 92 -28.52 37.21 -22.26
N ALA A 93 -29.15 36.06 -22.48
CA ALA A 93 -30.56 36.03 -22.83
C ALA A 93 -31.27 34.88 -22.07
N PRO A 94 -32.54 35.08 -21.68
CA PRO A 94 -33.35 34.17 -20.86
C PRO A 94 -34.15 33.20 -21.73
N ASP A 95 -34.79 32.19 -21.11
CA ASP A 95 -36.05 31.56 -21.54
C ASP A 95 -36.38 30.42 -20.53
N THR A 96 -37.30 30.66 -19.58
CA THR A 96 -38.73 30.24 -19.56
C THR A 96 -38.98 28.74 -19.30
N ASP A 97 -39.40 28.48 -18.06
CA ASP A 97 -40.38 27.51 -17.51
C ASP A 97 -41.60 27.16 -18.43
N PRO A 98 -42.54 26.22 -18.11
CA PRO A 98 -42.81 25.51 -16.84
C PRO A 98 -43.30 24.03 -16.93
N ASP A 99 -43.67 23.45 -15.76
CA ASP A 99 -44.73 22.43 -15.49
C ASP A 99 -44.46 20.96 -15.92
N THR A 100 -44.90 19.88 -15.25
CA THR A 100 -45.76 19.53 -14.09
C THR A 100 -45.52 18.02 -13.85
N ASP A 101 -45.48 17.48 -12.64
CA ASP A 101 -46.51 16.60 -12.05
C ASP A 101 -45.94 16.14 -10.69
N THR A 102 -46.41 16.61 -9.52
CA THR A 102 -47.63 16.23 -8.78
C THR A 102 -48.09 14.78 -8.95
N VAL A 103 -47.65 13.89 -8.06
CA VAL A 103 -48.48 12.77 -7.57
C VAL A 103 -48.33 12.70 -6.05
N ALA A 104 -49.46 12.90 -5.38
CA ALA A 104 -49.67 12.71 -3.95
C ALA A 104 -49.97 11.23 -3.63
N ASP A 105 -49.46 10.76 -2.49
CA ASP A 105 -50.08 9.98 -1.37
C ASP A 105 -51.14 8.87 -1.65
N PRO A 106 -51.45 7.91 -0.72
CA PRO A 106 -51.23 7.94 0.73
C PRO A 106 -50.88 6.60 1.45
N ASP A 107 -50.68 6.70 2.78
CA ASP A 107 -50.99 5.76 3.91
C ASP A 107 -50.59 4.27 3.79
N THR A 108 -50.10 3.52 4.79
CA THR A 108 -50.39 3.31 6.22
C THR A 108 -49.14 2.59 6.82
N ASP A 109 -48.80 2.52 8.10
CA ASP A 109 -49.56 2.07 9.26
C ASP A 109 -48.87 2.53 10.56
N THR A 110 -49.70 3.07 11.43
CA THR A 110 -49.42 3.38 12.83
C THR A 110 -49.64 2.12 13.66
N VAL A 111 -48.68 1.75 14.50
CA VAL A 111 -48.88 0.78 15.58
C VAL A 111 -48.38 1.40 16.89
N ALA A 112 -49.34 1.92 17.66
CA ALA A 112 -49.27 1.98 19.13
C ALA A 112 -49.45 0.54 19.66
N ASP A 113 -48.90 0.09 20.79
CA ASP A 113 -49.10 0.52 22.19
C ASP A 113 -48.35 -0.53 23.08
N PRO A 114 -48.45 -0.60 24.42
CA PRO A 114 -48.30 0.39 25.50
C PRO A 114 -47.31 -0.07 26.62
N ASP A 115 -47.01 0.87 27.54
CA ASP A 115 -46.80 0.78 29.00
C ASP A 115 -45.98 -0.36 29.66
N ALA A 116 -44.98 0.03 30.47
CA ALA A 116 -44.91 -0.28 31.92
C ALA A 116 -43.71 0.40 32.61
N ASP A 117 -43.99 1.51 33.29
CA ASP A 117 -43.75 1.75 34.72
C ASP A 117 -42.37 1.58 35.40
N THR A 118 -41.92 2.72 35.94
CA THR A 118 -41.48 2.95 37.34
C THR A 118 -40.07 2.53 37.76
N VAL A 119 -39.18 3.51 38.02
CA VAL A 119 -38.74 3.85 39.40
C VAL A 119 -37.92 5.15 39.49
N ALA A 120 -38.41 6.01 40.39
CA ALA A 120 -37.70 6.78 41.42
C ALA A 120 -36.83 7.98 41.05
N ASP A 121 -37.41 9.14 41.37
CA ASP A 121 -36.77 10.37 41.83
C ASP A 121 -35.64 10.14 42.85
N THR A 122 -34.55 10.87 42.66
CA THR A 122 -33.84 11.51 43.78
C THR A 122 -33.24 12.82 43.27
N ASP A 123 -33.86 13.91 43.69
CA ASP A 123 -33.43 15.29 43.51
C ASP A 123 -32.58 15.70 44.76
N PRO A 124 -32.10 16.95 44.92
CA PRO A 124 -30.76 17.41 44.58
C PRO A 124 -29.94 17.87 45.80
N ASP A 125 -28.64 18.15 45.63
CA ASP A 125 -27.92 19.17 46.41
C ASP A 125 -26.56 19.55 45.76
N PRO A 126 -25.97 20.72 46.10
CA PRO A 126 -25.37 21.63 45.13
C PRO A 126 -23.88 21.88 45.44
N ASP A 127 -23.28 22.79 44.67
CA ASP A 127 -22.08 23.56 45.02
C ASP A 127 -20.77 22.79 45.29
N ALA A 128 -19.98 22.63 44.23
CA ALA A 128 -18.52 22.66 44.33
C ALA A 128 -17.89 23.17 43.02
N ASP A 129 -17.47 24.43 43.06
CA ASP A 129 -16.39 25.13 42.33
C ASP A 129 -16.16 24.89 40.83
N PRO A 130 -16.23 25.95 39.99
CA PRO A 130 -15.63 25.93 38.66
C PRO A 130 -14.14 26.27 38.77
N ASP A 131 -13.33 25.29 39.19
CA ASP A 131 -11.90 25.39 38.95
C ASP A 131 -11.65 25.36 37.44
N THR A 132 -11.27 26.53 36.94
CA THR A 132 -10.98 26.82 35.56
C THR A 132 -9.70 26.07 35.18
N VAL A 133 -9.85 24.80 34.82
CA VAL A 133 -8.80 24.03 34.17
C VAL A 133 -8.57 24.66 32.81
N THR A 134 -7.51 25.46 32.76
CA THR A 134 -6.93 25.97 31.53
C THR A 134 -6.52 24.76 30.69
N ASP A 135 -7.33 24.46 29.67
CA ASP A 135 -7.11 23.40 28.71
C ASP A 135 -5.83 23.68 27.89
N PRO A 136 -4.75 22.89 28.00
CA PRO A 136 -3.56 23.04 27.18
C PRO A 136 -3.55 22.03 26.01
N ASP A 137 -4.70 21.58 25.50
CA ASP A 137 -4.78 20.67 24.35
C ASP A 137 -5.18 21.36 23.03
N THR A 138 -4.72 22.60 22.80
CA THR A 138 -4.75 23.17 21.44
C THR A 138 -3.55 22.65 20.64
N VAL A 139 -3.75 21.57 19.90
CA VAL A 139 -2.78 21.01 18.90
C VAL A 139 -2.60 21.94 17.69
N ALA A 140 -3.05 23.21 17.76
CA ALA A 140 -2.93 24.18 16.68
C ALA A 140 -1.50 24.70 16.48
N ASP A 141 -0.65 24.63 17.51
CA ASP A 141 0.69 25.20 17.46
C ASP A 141 1.79 24.14 17.48
N ILE A 142 1.73 23.18 16.56
CA ILE A 142 2.99 22.60 16.07
C ILE A 142 3.51 23.61 15.05
N PRO A 143 4.53 24.45 15.36
CA PRO A 143 5.12 25.34 14.38
C PRO A 143 5.76 24.47 13.28
N VAL A 144 4.99 24.23 12.23
CA VAL A 144 5.49 23.76 10.96
C VAL A 144 6.05 25.01 10.32
N GLY A 145 7.36 25.25 10.52
CA GLY A 145 8.03 26.40 9.93
C GLY A 145 7.69 26.47 8.42
N PRO A 146 7.33 27.66 7.89
CA PRO A 146 6.92 27.83 6.50
C PRO A 146 8.02 27.47 5.48
N SER A 147 9.25 27.19 5.93
CA SER A 147 10.43 27.09 5.09
C SER A 147 10.78 25.69 4.55
N ALA A 148 9.90 24.68 4.66
CA ALA A 148 10.16 23.34 4.09
C ALA A 148 9.01 22.76 3.23
N ILE A 149 7.92 23.51 3.04
CA ILE A 149 6.74 23.09 2.25
C ILE A 149 6.45 24.12 1.15
N THR A 150 7.49 24.76 0.62
CA THR A 150 7.43 25.51 -0.64
C THR A 150 8.13 24.67 -1.71
N GLY A 151 7.35 23.76 -2.27
CA GLY A 151 7.73 22.84 -3.33
C GLY A 151 6.63 21.79 -3.48
N PRO A 152 6.41 21.23 -4.67
CA PRO A 152 5.30 20.31 -4.95
C PRO A 152 5.41 18.95 -4.24
N SER A 153 6.27 18.79 -3.22
CA SER A 153 6.53 17.53 -2.53
C SER A 153 5.32 17.08 -1.68
N ARG A 154 4.72 15.94 -2.04
CA ARG A 154 3.41 15.50 -1.53
C ARG A 154 3.48 14.51 -0.38
N ILE A 155 4.67 14.06 -0.03
CA ILE A 155 5.00 13.18 1.08
C ILE A 155 6.23 13.79 1.77
N PRO A 156 6.40 13.75 3.12
CA PRO A 156 7.56 14.32 3.77
C PRO A 156 8.86 13.90 3.09
N ALA A 157 9.84 14.80 2.98
CA ALA A 157 11.15 14.48 2.41
C ALA A 157 11.66 13.14 2.99
N GLY A 158 11.82 12.16 2.10
CA GLY A 158 12.23 10.81 2.45
C GLY A 158 11.12 9.76 2.36
N ALA A 159 9.83 10.06 2.45
CA ALA A 159 8.79 9.06 2.28
C ALA A 159 8.45 8.81 0.78
N GLN A 160 8.76 7.61 0.27
CA GLN A 160 8.77 7.33 -1.18
C GLN A 160 7.61 6.45 -1.65
N LEU A 161 6.94 5.71 -0.76
CA LEU A 161 5.81 4.85 -1.13
C LEU A 161 4.68 4.92 -0.09
N ALA A 162 3.44 5.02 -0.56
CA ALA A 162 2.22 4.99 0.25
C ALA A 162 1.12 4.17 -0.44
N LEU A 163 0.75 3.04 0.15
CA LEU A 163 -0.35 2.18 -0.26
C LEU A 163 -1.56 2.42 0.67
N ARG A 164 -2.68 2.85 0.10
CA ARG A 164 -3.96 3.02 0.78
C ARG A 164 -4.96 2.00 0.27
N ILE A 165 -5.74 1.47 1.20
CA ILE A 165 -6.68 0.39 0.94
C ILE A 165 -7.98 0.71 1.68
N ASP A 166 -9.11 0.69 0.97
CA ASP A 166 -10.45 0.75 1.55
C ASP A 166 -10.93 -0.69 1.79
N MET A 167 -10.62 -1.19 3.00
CA MET A 167 -10.91 -2.57 3.40
C MET A 167 -12.42 -2.83 3.48
N LYS A 168 -13.21 -1.80 3.84
CA LYS A 168 -14.67 -1.91 3.80
C LYS A 168 -15.15 -2.25 2.38
N ARG A 169 -14.66 -1.52 1.39
CA ARG A 169 -14.99 -1.78 -0.02
C ARG A 169 -14.52 -3.15 -0.48
N ILE A 170 -13.31 -3.58 -0.09
CA ILE A 170 -12.80 -4.90 -0.45
C ILE A 170 -13.67 -6.01 0.12
N ARG A 171 -14.16 -5.89 1.37
CA ARG A 171 -15.06 -6.90 1.95
C ARG A 171 -16.39 -6.99 1.19
N GLU A 172 -16.87 -5.89 0.64
CA GLU A 172 -18.10 -5.80 -0.15
C GLU A 172 -17.90 -6.24 -1.62
N SER A 173 -16.64 -6.44 -2.04
CA SER A 173 -16.27 -6.77 -3.42
C SER A 173 -16.40 -8.26 -3.73
N PRO A 174 -16.82 -8.63 -4.96
CA PRO A 174 -16.69 -10.01 -5.46
C PRO A 174 -15.24 -10.52 -5.48
N LEU A 175 -14.26 -9.63 -5.53
CA LEU A 175 -12.82 -9.95 -5.44
C LEU A 175 -12.29 -9.96 -4.00
N GLY A 176 -13.17 -9.70 -3.02
CA GLY A 176 -12.83 -9.65 -1.60
C GLY A 176 -12.03 -10.87 -1.13
N PRO A 177 -12.48 -12.12 -1.38
CA PRO A 177 -11.75 -13.32 -0.97
C PRO A 177 -10.33 -13.40 -1.56
N ASP A 178 -10.14 -13.03 -2.83
CA ASP A 178 -8.85 -13.05 -3.52
C ASP A 178 -7.89 -12.01 -2.91
N VAL A 179 -8.38 -10.79 -2.65
CA VAL A 179 -7.59 -9.71 -2.04
C VAL A 179 -7.27 -10.04 -0.58
N THR A 180 -8.22 -10.57 0.19
CA THR A 180 -8.03 -11.02 1.57
C THR A 180 -6.98 -12.11 1.67
N ARG A 181 -7.01 -13.09 0.76
CA ARG A 181 -5.99 -14.14 0.67
C ARG A 181 -4.62 -13.57 0.36
N PHE A 182 -4.53 -12.68 -0.63
CA PHE A 182 -3.28 -12.00 -0.98
C PHE A 182 -2.71 -11.23 0.22
N LEU A 183 -3.54 -10.41 0.86
CA LEU A 183 -3.16 -9.62 2.03
C LEU A 183 -2.69 -10.54 3.17
N SER A 184 -3.43 -11.60 3.50
CA SER A 184 -3.06 -12.56 4.54
C SER A 184 -1.71 -13.24 4.28
N GLY A 185 -1.30 -13.32 3.01
CA GLY A 185 0.00 -13.84 2.58
C GLY A 185 1.18 -12.88 2.73
N VAL A 186 0.96 -11.59 3.03
CA VAL A 186 2.03 -10.62 3.21
C VAL A 186 2.69 -10.81 4.60
N PRO A 187 3.97 -11.24 4.67
CA PRO A 187 4.61 -11.57 5.95
C PRO A 187 4.73 -10.39 6.92
N ASP A 188 4.84 -9.18 6.39
CA ASP A 188 4.97 -7.95 7.17
C ASP A 188 3.76 -7.71 8.08
N TRP A 189 2.56 -8.17 7.68
CA TRP A 189 1.38 -8.11 8.53
C TRP A 189 1.49 -8.98 9.76
N GLN A 190 1.95 -10.21 9.58
CA GLN A 190 2.13 -11.11 10.71
C GLN A 190 3.19 -10.53 11.66
N LEU A 191 4.27 -9.96 11.11
CA LEU A 191 5.31 -9.36 11.94
C LEU A 191 4.82 -8.16 12.76
N LEU A 192 3.96 -7.32 12.16
CA LEU A 192 3.47 -6.11 12.80
C LEU A 192 2.27 -6.35 13.72
N LEU A 193 1.31 -7.19 13.31
CA LEU A 193 0.01 -7.30 13.96
C LEU A 193 -0.19 -8.60 14.74
N ALA A 194 0.64 -9.64 14.55
CA ALA A 194 0.43 -10.91 15.25
C ALA A 194 0.44 -10.74 16.78
N GLY A 195 -0.62 -11.25 17.42
CA GLY A 195 -0.84 -11.15 18.86
C GLY A 195 -1.57 -9.88 19.30
N SER A 196 -1.87 -8.93 18.39
CA SER A 196 -2.69 -7.75 18.70
C SER A 196 -4.20 -8.02 18.71
N GLY A 197 -4.63 -9.13 18.09
CA GLY A 197 -6.03 -9.39 17.82
C GLY A 197 -6.65 -8.47 16.75
N ILE A 198 -5.85 -7.65 16.07
CA ILE A 198 -6.30 -6.86 14.91
C ILE A 198 -6.19 -7.75 13.67
N ASP A 199 -7.34 -8.02 13.05
CA ASP A 199 -7.39 -8.52 11.69
C ASP A 199 -7.49 -7.31 10.73
N PRO A 200 -6.50 -7.10 9.84
CA PRO A 200 -6.48 -5.93 8.97
C PRO A 200 -7.63 -5.90 7.96
N VAL A 201 -8.18 -7.05 7.58
CA VAL A 201 -9.30 -7.15 6.64
C VAL A 201 -10.61 -6.99 7.40
N GLU A 202 -10.78 -7.68 8.52
CA GLU A 202 -12.06 -7.68 9.23
C GLU A 202 -12.27 -6.43 10.08
N ASP A 203 -11.25 -5.91 10.77
CA ASP A 203 -11.43 -4.84 11.77
C ASP A 203 -11.24 -3.43 11.21
N LEU A 204 -10.53 -3.28 10.10
CA LEU A 204 -10.21 -1.97 9.52
C LEU A 204 -11.20 -1.59 8.43
N ASP A 205 -11.63 -0.33 8.41
CA ASP A 205 -12.33 0.26 7.27
C ASP A 205 -11.35 0.77 6.23
N ARG A 206 -10.23 1.36 6.69
CA ARG A 206 -9.19 1.90 5.84
C ARG A 206 -7.82 1.64 6.43
N LEU A 207 -6.87 1.42 5.54
CA LEU A 207 -5.50 1.11 5.88
C LEU A 207 -4.55 1.92 5.00
N LEU A 208 -3.52 2.47 5.61
CA LEU A 208 -2.35 3.03 4.95
C LEU A 208 -1.13 2.24 5.38
N VAL A 209 -0.32 1.85 4.41
CA VAL A 209 1.06 1.42 4.58
C VAL A 209 1.95 2.42 3.87
N ALA A 210 2.89 3.01 4.59
CA ALA A 210 3.88 3.87 3.98
C ALA A 210 5.28 3.42 4.36
N SER A 211 6.23 3.54 3.44
CA SER A 211 7.64 3.34 3.72
C SER A 211 8.49 4.37 2.96
N PRO A 212 9.55 4.89 3.58
CA PRO A 212 10.42 5.83 2.93
C PRO A 212 11.34 5.27 1.87
N ASN A 213 11.63 3.98 1.90
CA ASN A 213 12.56 3.37 0.93
C ASN A 213 12.38 1.86 0.90
N LEU A 214 11.15 1.39 1.15
CA LEU A 214 10.80 -0.02 1.27
C LEU A 214 11.53 -0.78 2.40
N GLU A 215 12.28 -0.09 3.26
CA GLU A 215 12.83 -0.69 4.48
C GLU A 215 11.70 -1.05 5.45
N ARG A 216 11.63 -2.33 5.87
CA ARG A 216 10.66 -2.81 6.86
C ARG A 216 10.77 -2.05 8.19
N SER A 217 11.99 -1.69 8.58
CA SER A 217 12.25 -0.93 9.81
C SER A 217 11.59 0.45 9.81
N LYS A 218 11.38 1.05 8.63
CA LYS A 218 10.80 2.39 8.48
C LYS A 218 9.32 2.37 8.05
N LEU A 219 8.68 1.20 8.11
CA LEU A 219 7.27 1.04 7.77
C LEU A 219 6.37 1.77 8.78
N VAL A 220 5.47 2.58 8.25
CA VAL A 220 4.38 3.25 8.97
C VAL A 220 3.06 2.61 8.57
N LEU A 221 2.29 2.20 9.57
CA LEU A 221 0.91 1.76 9.38
C LEU A 221 -0.04 2.78 9.99
N ALA A 222 -1.11 3.11 9.29
CA ALA A 222 -2.23 3.85 9.85
C ALA A 222 -3.54 3.16 9.53
N GLY A 223 -4.43 3.04 10.50
CA GLY A 223 -5.70 2.35 10.36
C GLY A 223 -6.86 3.20 10.84
N ARG A 224 -7.97 3.14 10.11
CA ARG A 224 -9.30 3.47 10.61
C ARG A 224 -10.04 2.17 10.88
N HIS A 225 -10.56 1.98 12.08
CA HIS A 225 -11.37 0.81 12.43
C HIS A 225 -12.85 1.18 12.62
N HIS A 226 -13.73 0.18 12.49
CA HIS A 226 -15.16 0.33 12.80
C HIS A 226 -15.52 -0.04 14.24
N ARG A 227 -14.57 -0.62 14.99
CA ARG A 227 -14.72 -0.94 16.42
C ARG A 227 -14.79 0.31 17.30
N GLY A 228 -15.22 0.14 18.56
CA GLY A 228 -15.29 1.23 19.54
C GLY A 228 -13.94 1.73 20.06
N LYS A 229 -13.95 2.83 20.83
CA LYS A 229 -12.76 3.53 21.37
C LYS A 229 -11.78 2.62 22.13
N ALA A 230 -12.27 1.57 22.78
CA ALA A 230 -11.45 0.63 23.56
C ALA A 230 -10.64 -0.36 22.69
N PHE A 231 -10.90 -0.44 21.38
CA PHE A 231 -10.29 -1.43 20.50
C PHE A 231 -8.76 -1.34 20.48
N ALA A 232 -8.20 -0.17 20.16
CA ALA A 232 -6.76 0.02 20.12
C ALA A 232 -6.09 -0.26 21.48
N GLU A 233 -6.76 0.07 22.59
CA GLU A 233 -6.26 -0.21 23.93
C GLU A 233 -6.26 -1.71 24.26
N ALA A 234 -7.32 -2.42 23.88
CA ALA A 234 -7.39 -3.86 24.00
C ALA A 234 -6.28 -4.53 23.17
N SER A 235 -6.04 -4.07 21.95
CA SER A 235 -4.98 -4.61 21.09
C SER A 235 -3.59 -4.43 21.67
N VAL A 236 -3.29 -3.26 22.27
CA VAL A 236 -2.04 -3.03 23.00
C VAL A 236 -1.89 -3.99 24.19
N ARG A 237 -2.95 -4.16 24.98
CA ARG A 237 -2.92 -5.08 26.14
C ARG A 237 -2.71 -6.53 25.70
N LEU A 238 -3.38 -6.98 24.65
CA LEU A 238 -3.22 -8.32 24.09
C LEU A 238 -1.78 -8.54 23.61
N MET A 239 -1.24 -7.59 22.84
CA MET A 239 0.14 -7.67 22.35
C MET A 239 1.16 -7.65 23.48
N ALA A 240 0.98 -6.76 24.48
CA ALA A 240 1.80 -6.71 25.68
C ALA A 240 1.81 -8.04 26.44
N ARG A 241 0.62 -8.63 26.67
CA ARG A 241 0.45 -9.93 27.33
C ARG A 241 1.11 -11.06 26.53
N ALA A 242 0.88 -11.10 25.22
CA ALA A 242 1.47 -12.10 24.32
C ALA A 242 3.00 -12.03 24.24
N ARG A 243 3.62 -10.96 24.76
CA ARG A 243 5.07 -10.76 24.78
C ARG A 243 5.65 -10.73 26.20
N GLY A 244 4.81 -10.84 27.23
CA GLY A 244 5.24 -10.71 28.63
C GLY A 244 5.91 -9.35 28.92
N LYS A 245 5.51 -8.29 28.21
CA LYS A 245 6.11 -6.94 28.33
C LYS A 245 5.07 -5.92 28.74
N PRO A 246 5.43 -4.91 29.56
CA PRO A 246 4.51 -3.81 29.86
C PRO A 246 4.36 -2.88 28.65
N ALA A 247 3.20 -2.25 28.51
CA ALA A 247 2.94 -1.23 27.49
C ALA A 247 2.23 0.00 28.12
N PRO A 248 2.96 0.79 28.94
CA PRO A 248 2.36 1.95 29.60
C PRO A 248 1.97 3.02 28.58
N TRP A 249 0.78 3.59 28.77
CA TRP A 249 0.31 4.73 27.98
C TRP A 249 1.04 6.01 28.39
N LYS A 250 1.40 6.83 27.41
CA LYS A 250 2.03 8.14 27.56
C LYS A 250 1.43 9.14 26.58
N ARG A 251 1.44 10.43 26.93
CA ARG A 251 1.12 11.51 25.98
C ARG A 251 2.39 11.96 25.26
N ARG A 252 2.33 12.08 23.93
CA ARG A 252 3.39 12.64 23.07
C ARG A 252 2.74 13.48 21.98
N TYR A 253 3.16 14.74 21.83
CA TYR A 253 2.55 15.69 20.90
C TYR A 253 1.03 15.82 21.09
N GLY A 254 0.55 15.80 22.34
CA GLY A 254 -0.89 15.80 22.67
C GLY A 254 -1.62 14.47 22.43
N ILE A 255 -0.94 13.43 21.91
CA ILE A 255 -1.57 12.17 21.50
C ILE A 255 -1.22 11.05 22.47
N ARG A 256 -2.19 10.19 22.77
CA ARG A 256 -1.98 8.98 23.59
C ARG A 256 -1.24 7.92 22.80
N THR A 257 -0.19 7.38 23.41
CA THR A 257 0.74 6.46 22.77
C THR A 257 1.19 5.35 23.70
N ALA A 258 1.53 4.19 23.16
CA ALA A 258 2.07 3.07 23.94
C ALA A 258 3.10 2.27 23.10
N PRO A 259 4.06 1.57 23.74
CA PRO A 259 4.93 0.64 23.04
C PRO A 259 4.14 -0.42 22.26
N TRP A 260 4.56 -0.68 21.02
CA TRP A 260 3.98 -1.72 20.17
C TRP A 260 4.97 -2.87 20.02
N HIS A 261 4.73 -3.96 20.74
CA HIS A 261 5.67 -5.10 20.85
C HIS A 261 5.52 -6.09 19.69
N ASN A 262 5.77 -5.60 18.46
CA ASN A 262 5.76 -6.41 17.25
C ASN A 262 6.88 -7.48 17.26
N LEU A 263 6.85 -8.41 16.29
CA LEU A 263 7.77 -9.57 16.27
C LEU A 263 9.19 -9.27 15.79
N ASP A 264 9.37 -8.22 14.98
CA ASP A 264 10.69 -7.80 14.51
C ASP A 264 11.48 -7.00 15.57
N ARG A 265 12.74 -6.66 15.26
CA ARG A 265 13.64 -5.95 16.19
C ARG A 265 13.42 -4.43 16.23
N THR A 266 12.60 -3.88 15.35
CA THR A 266 12.37 -2.44 15.24
C THR A 266 11.41 -2.02 16.35
N LYS A 267 11.86 -1.10 17.20
CA LYS A 267 11.02 -0.51 18.24
C LYS A 267 9.94 0.35 17.59
N ARG A 268 8.68 -0.04 17.81
CA ARG A 268 7.52 0.75 17.36
C ARG A 268 6.65 1.16 18.53
N MET A 269 5.79 2.13 18.26
CA MET A 269 4.74 2.58 19.15
C MET A 269 3.45 2.71 18.37
N ILE A 270 2.34 2.51 19.06
CA ILE A 270 1.03 2.88 18.56
C ILE A 270 0.68 4.27 19.09
N ALA A 271 0.04 5.09 18.25
CA ALA A 271 -0.55 6.36 18.61
C ALA A 271 -2.04 6.33 18.28
N VAL A 272 -2.90 6.67 19.23
CA VAL A 272 -4.36 6.72 19.05
C VAL A 272 -4.73 8.14 18.66
N LEU A 273 -4.91 8.38 17.37
CA LEU A 273 -5.14 9.72 16.82
C LEU A 273 -6.58 10.23 17.04
N SER A 274 -7.53 9.31 17.15
CA SER A 274 -8.94 9.58 17.47
C SER A 274 -9.60 8.26 17.94
N PRO A 275 -10.88 8.24 18.37
CA PRO A 275 -11.55 7.02 18.79
C PRO A 275 -11.57 5.87 17.77
N ARG A 276 -11.38 6.17 16.48
CA ARG A 276 -11.39 5.19 15.38
C ARG A 276 -10.08 5.11 14.60
N HIS A 277 -9.08 5.91 14.95
CA HIS A 277 -7.86 6.04 14.16
C HIS A 277 -6.62 5.78 14.99
N PHE A 278 -5.70 5.01 14.43
CA PHE A 278 -4.40 4.78 15.03
C PHE A 278 -3.28 4.78 14.00
N THR A 279 -2.05 4.92 14.47
CA THR A 279 -0.84 4.70 13.68
C THR A 279 0.14 3.83 14.45
N ILE A 280 0.79 2.88 13.78
CA ILE A 280 1.93 2.12 14.30
C ILE A 280 3.18 2.60 13.54
N THR A 281 4.14 3.13 14.26
CA THR A 281 5.33 3.78 13.68
C THR A 281 6.50 3.75 14.65
N ARG A 282 7.70 4.09 14.18
CA ARG A 282 8.83 4.33 15.08
C ARG A 282 8.61 5.61 15.87
N PRO A 283 9.14 5.72 17.10
CA PRO A 283 8.96 6.91 17.91
C PRO A 283 9.38 8.23 17.25
N GLU A 284 10.46 8.21 16.49
CA GLU A 284 11.00 9.35 15.74
C GLU A 284 10.14 9.76 14.53
N ASP A 285 9.36 8.84 13.97
CA ASP A 285 8.56 9.07 12.76
C ASP A 285 7.17 9.65 13.08
N LEU A 286 6.68 9.55 14.32
CA LEU A 286 5.33 10.01 14.70
C LEU A 286 5.09 11.48 14.31
N ARG A 287 6.03 12.39 14.62
CA ARG A 287 5.90 13.81 14.27
C ARG A 287 5.72 14.01 12.76
N ARG A 288 6.45 13.23 11.95
CA ARG A 288 6.37 13.28 10.49
C ARG A 288 5.02 12.78 9.98
N VAL A 289 4.47 11.72 10.58
CA VAL A 289 3.13 11.21 10.23
C VAL A 289 2.04 12.23 10.51
N LEU A 290 2.11 12.92 11.65
CA LEU A 290 1.17 13.99 12.00
C LEU A 290 1.28 15.18 11.04
N ALA A 291 2.51 15.59 10.70
CA ALA A 291 2.74 16.63 9.71
C ALA A 291 2.19 16.25 8.32
N LEU A 292 2.33 14.99 7.91
CA LEU A 292 1.75 14.49 6.66
C LEU A 292 0.21 14.54 6.68
N ALA A 293 -0.42 14.16 7.79
CA ALA A 293 -1.87 14.26 7.92
C ALA A 293 -2.35 15.71 7.76
N LYS A 294 -1.69 16.67 8.44
CA LYS A 294 -2.02 18.10 8.32
C LYS A 294 -1.75 18.64 6.92
N ALA A 295 -0.64 18.27 6.30
CA ALA A 295 -0.32 18.68 4.94
C ALA A 295 -1.36 18.18 3.93
N ARG A 296 -1.93 16.98 4.12
CA ARG A 296 -3.02 16.48 3.26
C ARG A 296 -4.34 17.18 3.52
N GLU A 297 -4.64 17.55 4.76
CA GLU A 297 -5.84 18.33 5.10
C GLU A 297 -5.87 19.71 4.44
N LEU A 298 -4.72 20.39 4.39
CA LEU A 298 -4.59 21.74 3.83
C LEU A 298 -4.58 21.78 2.29
N ARG A 299 -4.52 20.63 1.62
CA ARG A 299 -4.43 20.56 0.16
C ARG A 299 -5.78 20.69 -0.52
N ASP A 300 -5.71 21.11 -1.78
CA ASP A 300 -6.83 21.02 -2.71
C ASP A 300 -7.05 19.56 -3.14
N ALA A 301 -7.88 18.86 -2.38
CA ALA A 301 -8.26 17.48 -2.66
C ALA A 301 -8.91 17.32 -4.04
N LYS A 302 -9.63 18.34 -4.54
CA LYS A 302 -10.31 18.29 -5.84
C LYS A 302 -9.30 18.22 -6.99
N LYS A 303 -8.25 19.04 -6.94
CA LYS A 303 -7.16 19.03 -7.93
C LYS A 303 -6.39 17.70 -7.97
N GLU A 304 -6.41 16.95 -6.87
CA GLU A 304 -5.77 15.63 -6.76
C GLU A 304 -6.73 14.46 -7.00
N GLY A 305 -8.02 14.73 -7.26
CA GLY A 305 -9.04 13.70 -7.41
C GLY A 305 -9.33 12.92 -6.12
N LEU A 306 -9.07 13.53 -4.96
CA LEU A 306 -9.25 12.97 -3.62
C LEU A 306 -10.53 13.50 -2.95
N VAL A 307 -11.06 12.73 -2.01
CA VAL A 307 -12.12 13.21 -1.11
C VAL A 307 -11.50 14.13 -0.06
N LYS A 308 -12.07 15.32 0.11
CA LYS A 308 -11.66 16.27 1.16
C LYS A 308 -11.85 15.61 2.53
N ALA A 309 -10.81 15.63 3.35
CA ALA A 309 -10.80 15.01 4.67
C ALA A 309 -10.04 15.89 5.66
N ARG A 310 -10.32 15.72 6.96
CA ARG A 310 -9.71 16.50 8.05
C ARG A 310 -9.07 15.58 9.08
N GLY A 311 -8.10 16.10 9.82
CA GLY A 311 -7.45 15.40 10.92
C GLY A 311 -6.90 14.03 10.48
N PRO A 312 -7.10 12.96 11.28
CA PRO A 312 -6.60 11.62 10.95
C PRO A 312 -7.16 11.03 9.65
N ASP A 313 -8.39 11.35 9.24
CA ASP A 313 -8.96 10.87 7.98
C ASP A 313 -8.19 11.41 6.76
N ALA A 314 -7.54 12.56 6.87
CA ALA A 314 -6.72 13.11 5.78
C ALA A 314 -5.55 12.20 5.40
N LEU A 315 -4.99 11.46 6.37
CA LEU A 315 -3.93 10.49 6.14
C LEU A 315 -4.40 9.29 5.30
N LEU A 316 -5.66 8.90 5.49
CA LEU A 316 -6.34 7.77 4.85
C LEU A 316 -7.27 8.21 3.70
N SER A 317 -7.16 9.46 3.27
CA SER A 317 -7.96 10.01 2.17
C SER A 317 -7.60 9.34 0.84
N MET A 318 -8.63 9.02 0.07
CA MET A 318 -8.56 8.39 -1.24
C MET A 318 -9.56 9.09 -2.17
N GLY A 319 -9.48 8.84 -3.47
CA GLY A 319 -10.46 9.30 -4.43
C GLY A 319 -11.82 8.61 -4.27
N PRO A 320 -12.88 9.17 -4.85
CA PRO A 320 -14.21 8.61 -4.76
C PRO A 320 -14.24 7.20 -5.37
N LYS A 321 -14.84 6.25 -4.62
CA LYS A 321 -15.00 4.85 -5.02
C LYS A 321 -13.69 4.07 -5.25
N GLU A 322 -12.55 4.59 -4.80
CA GLU A 322 -11.30 3.84 -4.87
C GLU A 322 -11.29 2.72 -3.82
N ALA A 323 -10.92 1.51 -4.25
CA ALA A 323 -10.66 0.38 -3.37
C ALA A 323 -9.18 0.36 -2.94
N LEU A 324 -8.29 0.78 -3.84
CA LEU A 324 -6.85 0.79 -3.63
C LEU A 324 -6.22 2.02 -4.29
N SER A 325 -5.21 2.60 -3.64
CA SER A 325 -4.38 3.67 -4.21
C SER A 325 -2.92 3.46 -3.79
N LEU A 326 -2.00 3.49 -4.74
CA LEU A 326 -0.56 3.46 -4.55
C LEU A 326 0.02 4.80 -5.00
N GLU A 327 0.73 5.49 -4.12
CA GLU A 327 1.47 6.72 -4.43
C GLU A 327 2.96 6.45 -4.26
N ILE A 328 3.75 6.81 -5.28
CA ILE A 328 5.20 6.66 -5.32
C ILE A 328 5.81 8.01 -5.65
N GLU A 329 6.74 8.46 -4.82
CA GLU A 329 7.58 9.64 -5.03
C GLU A 329 9.00 9.21 -5.38
N GLY A 330 9.62 9.87 -6.35
CA GLY A 330 10.95 9.54 -6.82
C GLY A 330 10.99 8.18 -7.54
N VAL A 331 10.06 7.94 -8.47
CA VAL A 331 9.91 6.63 -9.15
C VAL A 331 11.22 6.13 -9.78
N HIS A 332 12.06 7.04 -10.27
CA HIS A 332 13.41 6.74 -10.79
C HIS A 332 14.30 5.93 -9.83
N ARG A 333 14.06 5.97 -8.52
CA ARG A 333 14.82 5.20 -7.52
C ARG A 333 14.44 3.72 -7.47
N PHE A 334 13.27 3.37 -8.00
CA PHE A 334 12.70 2.02 -7.98
C PHE A 334 12.77 1.32 -9.33
N VAL A 335 13.12 2.05 -10.38
CA VAL A 335 13.26 1.53 -11.73
C VAL A 335 14.73 1.17 -11.96
N ARG A 336 14.99 -0.10 -12.27
CA ARG A 336 16.30 -0.55 -12.79
C ARG A 336 16.22 -0.71 -14.31
N GLY A 337 17.38 -0.77 -14.94
CA GLY A 337 17.50 -0.89 -16.39
C GLY A 337 17.42 0.45 -17.14
N ASN A 338 17.51 0.38 -18.46
CA ASN A 338 17.57 1.55 -19.34
C ASN A 338 16.16 2.03 -19.76
N VAL A 339 15.31 2.34 -18.78
CA VAL A 339 13.97 2.86 -19.03
C VAL A 339 14.05 4.37 -19.19
N ARG A 340 13.49 4.88 -20.30
CA ARG A 340 13.38 6.31 -20.57
C ARG A 340 12.05 6.84 -20.03
N HIS A 341 11.97 8.16 -19.83
CA HIS A 341 10.74 8.85 -19.46
C HIS A 341 10.10 8.28 -18.18
N ILE A 342 10.91 8.17 -17.12
CA ILE A 342 10.45 7.73 -15.80
C ILE A 342 9.86 8.94 -15.08
N PRO A 343 8.59 8.89 -14.64
CA PRO A 343 8.00 10.02 -13.95
C PRO A 343 8.70 10.29 -12.62
N ILE A 344 8.66 11.54 -12.16
CA ILE A 344 9.13 11.89 -10.81
C ILE A 344 8.16 11.31 -9.78
N ARG A 345 6.87 11.25 -10.12
CA ARG A 345 5.80 10.74 -9.25
C ARG A 345 4.84 9.86 -10.01
N LEU A 346 4.38 8.80 -9.37
CA LEU A 346 3.33 7.93 -9.88
C LEU A 346 2.25 7.74 -8.83
N ARG A 347 0.99 7.95 -9.21
CA ARG A 347 -0.17 7.52 -8.43
C ARG A 347 -0.97 6.51 -9.24
N VAL A 348 -1.23 5.33 -8.71
CA VAL A 348 -2.10 4.32 -9.30
C VAL A 348 -3.31 4.14 -8.40
N ALA A 349 -4.52 4.21 -8.95
CA ALA A 349 -5.76 3.99 -8.22
C ALA A 349 -6.62 2.94 -8.93
N VAL A 350 -7.27 2.09 -8.14
CA VAL A 350 -8.15 1.04 -8.61
C VAL A 350 -9.55 1.30 -8.08
N ARG A 351 -10.52 1.30 -9.00
CA ARG A 351 -11.95 1.51 -8.72
C ARG A 351 -12.75 0.37 -9.30
N GLU A 352 -13.62 -0.24 -8.52
CA GLU A 352 -14.59 -1.19 -9.03
C GLU A 352 -15.65 -0.43 -9.84
N THR A 353 -15.86 -0.87 -11.07
CA THR A 353 -16.81 -0.25 -12.01
C THR A 353 -17.96 -1.17 -12.41
N GLY A 354 -17.86 -2.46 -12.08
CA GLY A 354 -18.90 -3.47 -12.26
C GLY A 354 -18.62 -4.70 -11.37
N PRO A 355 -19.48 -5.73 -11.40
CA PRO A 355 -19.32 -6.93 -10.59
C PRO A 355 -17.99 -7.67 -10.87
N ASP A 356 -17.54 -7.66 -12.13
CA ASP A 356 -16.33 -8.37 -12.56
C ASP A 356 -15.32 -7.44 -13.26
N GLU A 357 -15.41 -6.14 -13.01
CA GLU A 357 -14.58 -5.14 -13.70
C GLU A 357 -14.06 -4.07 -12.73
N ALA A 358 -12.77 -3.75 -12.87
CA ALA A 358 -12.15 -2.62 -12.21
C ALA A 358 -11.48 -1.69 -13.22
N THR A 359 -11.67 -0.39 -13.04
CA THR A 359 -10.92 0.64 -13.75
C THR A 359 -9.66 0.98 -12.97
N VAL A 360 -8.52 0.93 -13.65
CA VAL A 360 -7.23 1.39 -13.16
C VAL A 360 -6.96 2.77 -13.76
N ILE A 361 -6.65 3.74 -12.90
CA ILE A 361 -6.24 5.08 -13.29
C ILE A 361 -4.85 5.32 -12.72
N ALA A 362 -3.87 5.55 -13.57
CA ALA A 362 -2.56 6.03 -13.17
C ALA A 362 -2.37 7.50 -13.55
N LEU A 363 -1.76 8.27 -12.65
CA LEU A 363 -1.36 9.64 -12.88
C LEU A 363 0.15 9.73 -12.69
N ALA A 364 0.87 9.88 -13.80
CA ALA A 364 2.31 10.06 -13.83
C ALA A 364 2.63 11.55 -13.92
N THR A 365 3.54 12.07 -13.10
CA THR A 365 3.98 13.48 -13.12
C THR A 365 5.45 13.56 -13.51
N PHE A 366 5.78 14.45 -14.43
CA PHE A 366 7.11 14.67 -15.02
C PHE A 366 7.67 16.04 -14.63
N ALA A 367 8.91 16.33 -15.00
CA ALA A 367 9.52 17.62 -14.70
C ALA A 367 8.91 18.76 -15.53
N THR A 368 8.54 18.45 -16.77
CA THR A 368 8.02 19.42 -17.74
C THR A 368 6.86 18.83 -18.56
N ASP A 369 6.08 19.71 -19.19
CA ASP A 369 5.01 19.35 -20.14
C ASP A 369 5.57 18.66 -21.41
N GLU A 370 6.73 19.10 -21.89
CA GLU A 370 7.44 18.45 -23.01
C GLU A 370 7.82 17.00 -22.67
N GLU A 371 8.42 16.77 -21.49
CA GLU A 371 8.78 15.44 -21.04
C GLU A 371 7.55 14.53 -20.92
N ALA A 372 6.41 15.05 -20.43
CA ALA A 372 5.15 14.31 -20.34
C ALA A 372 4.60 13.92 -21.73
N ARG A 373 4.71 14.80 -22.73
CA ARG A 373 4.29 14.48 -24.11
C ARG A 373 5.17 13.39 -24.72
N ASP A 374 6.50 13.52 -24.62
CA ASP A 374 7.43 12.51 -25.12
C ASP A 374 7.23 11.15 -24.43
N ALA A 375 7.05 11.19 -23.11
CA ALA A 375 6.73 10.03 -22.30
C ALA A 375 5.44 9.36 -22.78
N SER A 376 4.38 10.10 -23.12
CA SER A 376 3.12 9.54 -23.61
C SER A 376 3.30 8.77 -24.91
N ILE A 377 4.12 9.28 -25.84
CA ILE A 377 4.44 8.63 -27.11
C ILE A 377 5.26 7.35 -26.86
N TYR A 378 6.27 7.44 -26.00
CA TYR A 378 7.11 6.31 -25.61
C TYR A 378 6.27 5.18 -24.99
N TRP A 379 5.49 5.49 -23.94
CA TRP A 379 4.68 4.50 -23.23
C TRP A 379 3.57 3.90 -24.10
N LYS A 380 3.02 4.65 -25.06
CA LYS A 380 2.07 4.12 -26.05
C LYS A 380 2.73 3.09 -26.99
N LYS A 381 3.97 3.34 -27.43
CA LYS A 381 4.75 2.37 -28.23
C LYS A 381 5.03 1.10 -27.42
N VAL A 382 5.46 1.25 -26.17
CA VAL A 382 5.69 0.14 -25.23
C VAL A 382 4.42 -0.70 -25.05
N ALA A 383 3.29 -0.04 -24.77
CA ALA A 383 2.00 -0.71 -24.62
C ALA A 383 1.58 -1.49 -25.88
N ASN A 384 1.72 -0.88 -27.06
CA ASN A 384 1.39 -1.53 -28.32
C ASN A 384 2.27 -2.78 -28.55
N PHE A 385 3.57 -2.68 -28.28
CA PHE A 385 4.49 -3.80 -28.38
C PHE A 385 4.09 -4.96 -27.46
N TYR A 386 3.90 -4.71 -26.16
CA TYR A 386 3.51 -5.76 -25.22
C TYR A 386 2.13 -6.34 -25.52
N SER A 387 1.23 -5.55 -26.11
CA SER A 387 -0.09 -6.05 -26.50
C SER A 387 -0.07 -7.13 -27.58
N GLN A 388 1.03 -7.22 -28.34
CA GLN A 388 1.24 -8.21 -29.41
C GLN A 388 1.97 -9.46 -28.91
N GLN A 389 2.51 -9.44 -27.68
CA GLN A 389 3.19 -10.59 -27.11
C GLN A 389 2.19 -11.72 -26.83
N LEU A 390 2.55 -12.94 -27.22
CA LEU A 390 1.67 -14.11 -27.11
C LEU A 390 1.23 -14.33 -25.66
N VAL A 391 2.15 -14.25 -24.71
CA VAL A 391 1.87 -14.43 -23.27
C VAL A 391 0.85 -13.40 -22.77
N MET A 392 0.98 -12.13 -23.15
CA MET A 392 0.04 -11.08 -22.76
C MET A 392 -1.33 -11.26 -23.43
N THR A 393 -1.35 -11.79 -24.65
CA THR A 393 -2.61 -12.09 -25.36
C THR A 393 -3.33 -13.26 -24.70
N LEU A 394 -2.62 -14.33 -24.37
CA LEU A 394 -3.16 -15.51 -23.70
C LEU A 394 -3.64 -15.20 -22.28
N ALA A 395 -2.95 -14.31 -21.56
CA ALA A 395 -3.37 -13.81 -20.24
C ALA A 395 -4.49 -12.73 -20.33
N GLY A 396 -5.00 -12.44 -21.53
CA GLY A 396 -6.09 -11.48 -21.76
C GLY A 396 -5.67 -9.99 -21.75
N PHE A 397 -4.44 -9.66 -21.37
CA PHE A 397 -3.95 -8.27 -21.30
C PHE A 397 -3.74 -7.60 -22.67
N GLY A 398 -3.60 -8.38 -23.75
CA GLY A 398 -3.38 -7.82 -25.08
C GLY A 398 -4.45 -6.80 -25.49
N LYS A 399 -5.73 -7.12 -25.25
CA LYS A 399 -6.85 -6.19 -25.55
C LYS A 399 -6.86 -4.98 -24.61
N THR A 400 -6.53 -5.19 -23.33
CA THR A 400 -6.44 -4.12 -22.33
C THR A 400 -5.36 -3.10 -22.69
N LEU A 401 -4.15 -3.56 -23.00
CA LEU A 401 -3.03 -2.70 -23.37
C LEU A 401 -3.30 -1.89 -24.66
N ARG A 402 -3.97 -2.49 -25.66
CA ARG A 402 -4.39 -1.75 -26.87
C ARG A 402 -5.44 -0.67 -26.59
N ARG A 403 -6.28 -0.88 -25.59
CA ARG A 403 -7.35 0.06 -25.19
C ARG A 403 -6.92 1.06 -24.14
N MET A 404 -5.68 0.96 -23.66
CA MET A 404 -5.14 1.90 -22.68
C MET A 404 -5.13 3.31 -23.27
N LYS A 405 -5.77 4.25 -22.56
CA LYS A 405 -5.76 5.67 -22.91
C LYS A 405 -4.60 6.34 -22.17
N LEU A 406 -3.82 7.14 -22.89
CA LEU A 406 -2.76 7.98 -22.33
C LEU A 406 -3.08 9.41 -22.75
N ASP A 407 -3.56 10.21 -21.80
CA ASP A 407 -3.99 11.57 -22.02
C ASP A 407 -2.98 12.51 -21.33
N PRO A 408 -2.08 13.16 -22.07
CA PRO A 408 -1.16 14.14 -21.50
C PRO A 408 -1.92 15.42 -21.13
N GLU A 409 -1.72 15.88 -19.89
CA GLU A 409 -2.32 17.08 -19.31
C GLU A 409 -1.21 17.88 -18.59
N GLN A 410 -0.63 18.88 -19.28
CA GLN A 410 0.52 19.65 -18.77
C GLN A 410 1.69 18.71 -18.42
N GLU A 411 2.32 18.90 -17.26
CA GLU A 411 3.39 18.05 -16.69
C GLU A 411 2.94 16.62 -16.31
N ARG A 412 1.74 16.17 -16.70
CA ARG A 412 1.17 14.88 -16.28
C ARG A 412 0.69 14.04 -17.44
N ILE A 413 0.70 12.73 -17.23
CA ILE A 413 -0.03 11.78 -18.08
C ILE A 413 -1.05 11.07 -17.23
N ARG A 414 -2.31 11.14 -17.65
CA ARG A 414 -3.38 10.30 -17.13
C ARG A 414 -3.46 9.04 -17.98
N VAL A 415 -3.24 7.90 -17.34
CA VAL A 415 -3.37 6.59 -17.96
C VAL A 415 -4.63 5.93 -17.42
N SER A 416 -5.48 5.40 -18.30
CA SER A 416 -6.68 4.64 -17.87
C SER A 416 -6.89 3.39 -18.69
N PHE A 417 -7.25 2.30 -18.01
CA PHE A 417 -7.63 1.03 -18.62
C PHE A 417 -8.54 0.24 -17.67
N MET A 418 -9.24 -0.75 -18.22
CA MET A 418 -10.13 -1.63 -17.48
C MET A 418 -9.49 -3.02 -17.35
N LEU A 419 -9.66 -3.62 -16.18
CA LEU A 419 -9.27 -4.98 -15.86
C LEU A 419 -10.51 -5.81 -15.56
N THR A 420 -10.54 -7.05 -16.05
CA THR A 420 -11.55 -8.04 -15.65
C THR A 420 -11.17 -8.71 -14.33
N ALA A 421 -12.12 -9.35 -13.67
CA ALA A 421 -11.89 -10.14 -12.46
C ALA A 421 -10.76 -11.18 -12.65
N ASP A 422 -10.74 -11.89 -13.78
CA ASP A 422 -9.71 -12.90 -14.05
C ASP A 422 -8.31 -12.29 -14.23
N GLN A 423 -8.23 -11.12 -14.86
CA GLN A 423 -6.96 -10.39 -14.97
C GLN A 423 -6.46 -9.93 -13.60
N ILE A 424 -7.37 -9.50 -12.72
CA ILE A 424 -7.03 -9.09 -11.36
C ILE A 424 -6.56 -10.31 -10.55
N ARG A 425 -7.27 -11.44 -10.62
CA ARG A 425 -6.85 -12.71 -9.98
C ARG A 425 -5.48 -13.18 -10.47
N PHE A 426 -5.23 -13.06 -11.77
CA PHE A 426 -3.92 -13.38 -12.35
C PHE A 426 -2.81 -12.49 -11.75
N ILE A 427 -3.04 -11.17 -11.67
CA ILE A 427 -2.09 -10.23 -11.06
C ILE A 427 -1.86 -10.57 -9.57
N LEU A 428 -2.93 -10.79 -8.81
CA LEU A 428 -2.84 -11.13 -7.38
C LEU A 428 -2.08 -12.45 -7.17
N SER A 429 -2.36 -13.48 -7.96
CA SER A 429 -1.66 -14.77 -7.90
C SER A 429 -0.18 -14.64 -8.22
N TYR A 430 0.16 -13.83 -9.24
CA TYR A 430 1.55 -13.53 -9.58
C TYR A 430 2.28 -12.82 -8.44
N LEU A 431 1.67 -11.79 -7.85
CA LEU A 431 2.23 -11.05 -6.72
C LEU A 431 2.38 -11.94 -5.48
N GLU A 432 1.40 -12.79 -5.18
CA GLU A 432 1.46 -13.76 -4.09
C GLU A 432 2.65 -14.72 -4.28
N GLY A 433 2.84 -15.26 -5.48
CA GLY A 433 3.98 -16.11 -5.82
C GLY A 433 5.33 -15.44 -5.58
N ARG A 434 5.46 -14.17 -6.00
CA ARG A 434 6.67 -13.37 -5.78
C ARG A 434 6.93 -13.14 -4.29
N LEU A 435 5.92 -12.75 -3.52
CA LEU A 435 6.06 -12.54 -2.07
C LEU A 435 6.49 -13.82 -1.33
N ARG A 436 5.97 -14.98 -1.73
CA ARG A 436 6.36 -16.28 -1.14
C ARG A 436 7.79 -16.67 -1.47
N SER A 437 8.26 -16.39 -2.68
CA SER A 437 9.63 -16.72 -3.09
C SER A 437 10.68 -16.01 -2.24
N VAL A 438 10.44 -14.74 -1.88
CA VAL A 438 11.36 -13.93 -1.07
C VAL A 438 11.47 -14.45 0.37
N GLY A 439 10.39 -15.04 0.92
CA GLY A 439 10.40 -15.58 2.28
C GLY A 439 11.08 -16.94 2.43
N SER A 440 11.17 -17.74 1.36
CA SER A 440 11.64 -19.14 1.45
C SER A 440 13.16 -19.32 1.50
N THR A 441 13.94 -18.31 1.10
CA THR A 441 15.41 -18.42 1.01
C THR A 441 16.10 -18.30 2.37
N SER A 442 15.43 -17.72 3.38
CA SER A 442 15.92 -17.66 4.76
C SER A 442 15.52 -18.90 5.57
N ARG A 443 15.78 -20.10 5.07
CA ARG A 443 15.83 -21.26 5.98
C ARG A 443 17.00 -20.98 6.92
N PRO A 444 16.77 -20.82 8.24
CA PRO A 444 17.88 -20.57 9.17
C PRO A 444 18.94 -21.65 8.91
N PRO A 445 20.23 -21.29 8.80
CA PRO A 445 21.28 -22.26 8.59
C PRO A 445 21.04 -23.37 9.60
N ARG A 446 20.82 -24.59 9.07
CA ARG A 446 20.56 -25.76 9.89
C ARG A 446 21.67 -25.74 10.93
N ALA A 447 21.30 -25.57 12.20
CA ALA A 447 22.27 -25.54 13.30
C ALA A 447 23.26 -26.68 13.02
N PRO A 448 24.58 -26.40 12.95
CA PRO A 448 25.56 -27.42 12.59
C PRO A 448 25.20 -28.64 13.40
N SER A 449 24.81 -29.71 12.70
CA SER A 449 24.41 -30.95 13.35
C SER A 449 25.56 -31.26 14.28
N ILE A 450 25.31 -31.15 15.59
CA ILE A 450 26.28 -31.54 16.61
C ILE A 450 26.70 -32.94 16.16
N PRO A 451 27.99 -33.16 15.85
CA PRO A 451 28.46 -34.49 15.47
C PRO A 451 27.91 -35.42 16.53
N ASN A 452 27.08 -36.39 16.13
CA ASN A 452 26.48 -37.34 17.04
C ASN A 452 27.60 -37.81 17.98
N GLU A 453 27.49 -37.44 19.26
CA GLU A 453 28.32 -38.04 20.28
C GLU A 453 28.19 -39.56 20.09
N PRO A 454 29.30 -40.30 19.96
CA PRO A 454 29.24 -41.74 19.78
C PRO A 454 28.39 -42.30 20.91
N SER A 455 27.28 -42.94 20.52
CA SER A 455 26.36 -43.63 21.41
C SER A 455 27.19 -44.39 22.46
N PRO A 456 27.00 -44.14 23.77
CA PRO A 456 27.79 -44.82 24.79
C PRO A 456 27.61 -46.33 24.60
N ALA A 457 28.73 -47.01 24.43
CA ALA A 457 28.78 -48.46 24.27
C ALA A 457 27.92 -49.12 25.35
N ALA A 458 27.01 -50.00 24.90
CA ALA A 458 26.19 -50.82 25.78
C ALA A 458 27.10 -51.50 26.81
N LYS A 459 26.89 -51.19 28.10
CA LYS A 459 27.56 -51.89 29.19
C LYS A 459 27.20 -53.38 29.09
N PRO A 460 28.19 -54.29 29.10
CA PRO A 460 27.91 -55.72 29.13
C PRO A 460 27.17 -56.06 30.43
N SER A 461 26.05 -56.77 30.29
CA SER A 461 25.27 -57.33 31.40
C SER A 461 26.16 -58.25 32.24
N SER A 462 26.47 -57.84 33.46
CA SER A 462 27.16 -58.70 34.41
C SER A 462 26.22 -59.83 34.84
N THR A 463 26.54 -61.02 34.34
CA THR A 463 25.97 -62.30 34.73
C THR A 463 26.03 -62.49 36.24
N LYS A 464 24.85 -62.60 36.86
CA LYS A 464 24.67 -62.82 38.30
C LYS A 464 25.08 -64.26 38.64
N LYS A 465 26.13 -64.41 39.43
CA LYS A 465 26.63 -65.68 39.98
C LYS A 465 25.65 -66.19 41.06
N PRO A 466 25.28 -67.49 41.09
CA PRO A 466 24.42 -68.06 42.11
C PRO A 466 25.23 -68.56 43.32
N GLY A 467 24.66 -68.38 44.51
CA GLY A 467 25.04 -69.08 45.74
C GLY A 467 25.68 -68.19 46.79
N GLU A 468 24.96 -67.93 47.90
CA GLU A 468 25.34 -68.49 49.20
C GLU A 468 24.23 -68.26 50.24
N THR A 469 23.71 -69.37 50.75
CA THR A 469 22.83 -69.51 51.92
C THR A 469 23.54 -69.15 53.22
N LYS A 470 22.92 -68.35 54.10
CA LYS A 470 23.17 -68.44 55.56
C LYS A 470 22.01 -67.94 56.42
N LYS A 471 21.84 -68.67 57.53
CA LYS A 471 20.74 -68.78 58.50
C LYS A 471 20.54 -67.59 59.45
N GLY A 472 19.28 -67.43 59.87
CA GLY A 472 18.82 -67.26 61.27
C GLY A 472 18.78 -65.83 61.84
N PRO A 473 18.08 -65.58 62.96
CA PRO A 473 17.31 -66.51 63.82
C PRO A 473 15.80 -66.57 63.53
#